data_AF-A0A4U9H9R0-F1
#
_entry.id   AF-A0A4U9H9R0-F1
#
_cell.length_a   1.000
_cell.length_b   1.000
_cell.length_c   1.000
_cell.angle_alpha   90.00
_cell.angle_beta   90.00
_cell.angle_gamma   90.00
#
_symmetry.space_group_name_H-M   'P 1'
#
loop_
_entity.id
_entity.type
_entity.pdbx_description
1 polymer ?
#
loop_
_entity_poly.entity_id
_entity_poly.type
_entity_poly.pdbx_seq_one_letter_code
_entity_poly.pdbx_strand_id
1 'polypeptide(L)'
;MSLITEGTVYRRALHSGTIQVIPQRGDYALETLFEIAERRNPKRAFLFVSKVLGRHIPVAPRVMRQVYRQLAGQFPASLPEPVLFIGMAETAVGLGAGVFDEVRRQYRHSVYLTSTRHPVEGELLCEFKEEHSHATDHLIYLPESPENASQGSGRTHPGADRRRSHDRQHLYQPADRVTRHGKACPVGADCRSNAYRLEQRRITPT
;
A
#
# COMPACT_ATOMS: atom_id res chain seq x y z
N MET A 1 -14.62 -2.96 -30.12
CA MET A 1 -13.66 -4.09 -30.20
C MET A 1 -12.42 -3.68 -29.43
N SER A 2 -12.30 -4.11 -28.17
CA SER A 2 -11.17 -3.75 -27.31
C SER A 2 -9.96 -4.58 -27.74
N LEU A 3 -8.92 -3.92 -28.24
CA LEU A 3 -7.62 -4.54 -28.49
C LEU A 3 -7.05 -4.92 -27.12
N ILE A 4 -7.02 -6.22 -26.84
CA ILE A 4 -6.24 -6.77 -25.72
C ILE A 4 -4.80 -6.73 -26.24
N THR A 5 -4.02 -5.73 -25.82
CA THR A 5 -2.58 -5.75 -26.03
C THR A 5 -2.06 -6.95 -25.22
N GLU A 6 -1.61 -8.02 -25.88
CA GLU A 6 -0.91 -9.13 -25.23
C GLU A 6 0.40 -8.59 -24.64
N GLY A 7 0.31 -8.03 -23.44
CA GLY A 7 1.49 -7.53 -22.75
C GLY A 7 2.43 -8.69 -22.43
N THR A 8 3.72 -8.47 -22.63
CA THR A 8 4.77 -9.46 -22.40
C THR A 8 4.61 -10.09 -21.02
N VAL A 9 4.49 -11.43 -20.99
CA VAL A 9 4.34 -12.18 -19.74
C VAL A 9 5.66 -12.17 -18.98
N TYR A 10 5.69 -11.55 -17.81
CA TYR A 10 6.83 -11.62 -16.91
C TYR A 10 6.84 -12.98 -16.20
N ARG A 11 7.98 -13.68 -16.22
CA ARG A 11 8.12 -14.99 -15.56
C ARG A 11 9.38 -15.04 -14.68
N ARG A 12 9.24 -15.61 -13.49
CA ARG A 12 10.37 -15.87 -12.59
C ARG A 12 10.27 -17.26 -11.98
N ALA A 13 11.32 -18.07 -12.15
CA ALA A 13 11.48 -19.34 -11.45
C ALA A 13 12.03 -19.10 -10.04
N LEU A 14 11.47 -19.81 -9.06
CA LEU A 14 11.84 -19.87 -7.65
C LEU A 14 12.02 -21.34 -7.24
N HIS A 15 12.60 -21.61 -6.07
CA HIS A 15 12.74 -23.00 -5.61
C HIS A 15 11.38 -23.66 -5.36
N SER A 16 10.37 -22.87 -4.97
CA SER A 16 9.02 -23.35 -4.71
C SER A 16 8.09 -23.40 -5.93
N GLY A 17 8.56 -23.05 -7.14
CA GLY A 17 7.75 -23.01 -8.36
C GLY A 17 8.00 -21.77 -9.23
N THR A 18 7.13 -21.54 -10.22
CA THR A 18 7.26 -20.38 -11.15
C THR A 18 6.13 -19.39 -10.92
N ILE A 19 6.47 -18.10 -10.79
CA ILE A 19 5.50 -16.99 -10.81
C ILE A 19 5.42 -16.42 -12.21
N GLN A 20 4.19 -16.19 -12.68
CA GLN A 20 3.90 -15.51 -13.94
C GLN A 20 3.01 -14.31 -13.66
N VAL A 21 3.34 -13.17 -14.26
CA VAL A 21 2.57 -11.94 -14.17
C VAL A 21 2.19 -11.50 -15.58
N ILE A 22 0.89 -11.38 -15.81
CA ILE A 22 0.31 -10.99 -17.09
C ILE A 22 -0.30 -9.61 -16.90
N PRO A 23 0.30 -8.55 -17.46
CA PRO A 23 -0.26 -7.21 -17.34
C PRO A 23 -1.57 -7.13 -18.12
N GLN A 24 -2.63 -6.64 -17.48
CA GLN A 24 -3.92 -6.40 -18.13
C GLN A 24 -3.98 -5.02 -18.80
N ARG A 25 -3.18 -4.08 -18.31
CA ARG A 25 -3.11 -2.68 -18.74
C ARG A 25 -1.72 -2.11 -18.50
N GLY A 26 -1.40 -1.06 -19.23
CA GLY A 26 -0.17 -0.28 -19.10
C GLY A 26 0.92 -0.73 -20.07
N ASP A 27 1.75 0.22 -20.48
CA ASP A 27 2.75 0.05 -21.54
C ASP A 27 4.18 -0.04 -20.97
N TYR A 28 4.30 -0.32 -19.66
CA TYR A 28 5.58 -0.41 -18.97
C TYR A 28 6.08 -1.84 -18.96
N ALA A 29 7.36 -2.04 -19.31
CA ALA A 29 8.05 -3.31 -19.10
C ALA A 29 8.11 -3.63 -17.60
N LEU A 30 7.52 -4.76 -17.20
CA LEU A 30 7.34 -5.14 -15.78
C LEU A 30 8.68 -5.27 -15.04
N GLU A 31 9.73 -5.67 -15.75
CA GLU A 31 11.10 -5.83 -15.26
C GLU A 31 11.70 -4.50 -14.76
N THR A 32 11.19 -3.37 -15.27
CA THR A 32 11.59 -2.02 -14.85
C THR A 32 10.87 -1.57 -13.58
N LEU A 33 9.70 -2.14 -13.30
CA LEU A 33 8.85 -1.76 -12.17
C LEU A 33 9.14 -2.57 -10.92
N PHE A 34 9.41 -3.87 -11.07
CA PHE A 34 9.66 -4.76 -9.95
C PHE A 34 10.58 -5.95 -10.31
N GLU A 35 11.05 -6.61 -9.26
CA GLU A 35 11.62 -7.96 -9.29
C GLU A 35 10.80 -8.88 -8.36
N ILE A 36 10.96 -10.19 -8.51
CA ILE A 36 10.45 -11.17 -7.52
C ILE A 36 11.63 -11.71 -6.73
N ALA A 37 11.57 -11.55 -5.41
CA ALA A 37 12.53 -12.13 -4.48
C ALA A 37 11.90 -13.29 -3.71
N GLU A 38 12.74 -14.24 -3.30
CA GLU A 38 12.32 -15.43 -2.57
C GLU A 38 12.50 -15.24 -1.06
N ARG A 39 11.54 -15.74 -0.29
CA ARG A 39 11.54 -15.69 1.17
C ARG A 39 11.88 -17.06 1.73
N ARG A 40 12.59 -17.09 2.85
CA ARG A 40 12.75 -18.29 3.69
C ARG A 40 11.49 -18.53 4.54
N ASN A 41 10.34 -18.66 3.88
CA ASN A 41 9.06 -18.96 4.51
C ASN A 41 8.16 -19.73 3.53
N PRO A 42 7.95 -21.05 3.73
CA PRO A 42 7.21 -21.88 2.76
C PRO A 42 5.73 -21.48 2.63
N LYS A 43 5.13 -20.81 3.63
CA LYS A 43 3.75 -20.31 3.54
C LYS A 43 3.63 -19.00 2.76
N ARG A 44 4.74 -18.28 2.56
CA ARG A 44 4.81 -16.99 1.85
C ARG A 44 6.14 -16.92 1.09
N ALA A 45 6.32 -17.80 0.11
CA ALA A 45 7.63 -18.08 -0.49
C ALA A 45 8.23 -16.93 -1.32
N PHE A 46 7.45 -15.91 -1.70
CA PHE A 46 7.94 -14.82 -2.54
C PHE A 46 7.50 -13.44 -2.06
N LEU A 47 8.17 -12.40 -2.57
CA LEU A 47 7.74 -11.01 -2.48
C LEU A 47 7.98 -10.26 -3.80
N PHE A 48 7.13 -9.26 -4.05
CA PHE A 48 7.38 -8.25 -5.08
C PHE A 48 8.29 -7.17 -4.52
N VAL A 49 9.45 -6.99 -5.16
CA VAL A 49 10.43 -5.96 -4.84
C VAL A 49 10.27 -4.84 -5.85
N SER A 50 9.62 -3.76 -5.45
CA SER A 50 9.50 -2.59 -6.31
C SER A 50 10.87 -1.94 -6.57
N LYS A 51 11.16 -1.63 -7.83
CA LYS A 51 12.33 -0.89 -8.31
C LYS A 51 12.07 0.62 -8.38
N VAL A 52 10.88 1.08 -7.99
CA VAL A 52 10.45 2.49 -8.12
C VAL A 52 10.00 3.12 -6.79
N LEU A 53 9.79 2.34 -5.74
CA LEU A 53 9.27 2.83 -4.45
C LEU A 53 10.34 3.04 -3.37
N GLY A 54 11.52 2.42 -3.47
CA GLY A 54 12.56 2.53 -2.44
C GLY A 54 12.27 1.78 -1.12
N ARG A 55 11.23 0.92 -1.07
CA ARG A 55 10.79 0.24 0.18
C ARG A 55 11.66 -0.96 0.58
N HIS A 56 12.04 -1.78 -0.38
CA HIS A 56 12.76 -3.05 -0.15
C HIS A 56 14.22 -2.99 -0.58
N ILE A 57 14.53 -2.14 -1.58
CA ILE A 57 15.86 -1.89 -2.09
C ILE A 57 16.03 -0.38 -2.26
N PRO A 58 17.27 0.15 -2.17
CA PRO A 58 17.54 1.53 -2.55
C PRO A 58 17.13 1.79 -4.00
N VAL A 59 16.46 2.91 -4.24
CA VAL A 59 16.09 3.39 -5.57
C VAL A 59 16.60 4.82 -5.72
N ALA A 60 17.17 5.14 -6.89
CA ALA A 60 17.66 6.49 -7.14
C ALA A 60 16.50 7.51 -7.05
N PRO A 61 16.67 8.63 -6.31
CA PRO A 61 15.60 9.63 -6.17
C PRO A 61 15.06 10.17 -7.51
N ARG A 62 15.92 10.25 -8.54
CA ARG A 62 15.53 10.64 -9.91
C ARG A 62 14.50 9.68 -10.51
N VAL A 63 14.65 8.37 -10.29
CA VAL A 63 13.71 7.35 -10.78
C VAL A 63 12.37 7.48 -10.06
N MET A 64 12.38 7.62 -8.73
CA MET A 64 11.17 7.85 -7.94
C MET A 64 10.41 9.10 -8.43
N ARG A 65 11.13 10.21 -8.62
CA ARG A 65 10.59 11.48 -9.12
C ARG A 65 10.01 11.37 -10.53
N GLN A 66 10.60 10.56 -11.41
CA GLN A 66 10.05 10.28 -12.74
C GLN A 66 8.69 9.57 -12.65
N VAL A 67 8.58 8.56 -11.78
CA VAL A 67 7.31 7.87 -11.54
C VAL A 67 6.25 8.83 -10.98
N TYR A 68 6.61 9.70 -10.05
CA TYR A 68 5.69 10.69 -9.50
C TYR A 68 5.12 11.61 -10.58
N ARG A 69 5.98 12.11 -11.47
CA ARG A 69 5.56 12.95 -12.61
C ARG A 69 4.67 12.21 -13.59
N GLN A 70 4.98 10.95 -13.90
CA GLN A 70 4.17 10.13 -14.78
C GLN A 70 2.78 9.85 -14.20
N LEU A 71 2.68 9.63 -12.89
CA LEU A 71 1.40 9.48 -12.21
C LEU A 71 0.64 10.81 -12.11
N ALA A 72 1.34 11.89 -11.77
CA ALA A 72 0.78 13.24 -11.72
C ALA A 72 0.19 13.67 -13.08
N GLY A 73 0.86 13.34 -14.19
CA GLY A 73 0.37 13.63 -15.54
C GLY A 73 -0.90 12.87 -15.95
N GLN A 74 -1.32 11.87 -15.17
CA GLN A 74 -2.58 11.14 -15.40
C GLN A 74 -3.77 11.76 -14.64
N PHE A 75 -3.52 12.74 -13.77
CA PHE A 75 -4.59 13.46 -13.10
C PHE A 75 -5.33 14.38 -14.08
N PRO A 76 -6.65 14.57 -13.92
CA PRO A 76 -7.42 15.45 -14.79
C PRO A 76 -6.98 16.91 -14.62
N ALA A 77 -7.13 17.73 -15.67
CA ALA A 77 -6.72 19.14 -15.64
C ALA A 77 -7.32 19.94 -14.47
N SER A 78 -8.52 19.60 -14.03
CA SER A 78 -9.22 20.20 -12.90
C SER A 78 -10.02 19.16 -12.12
N LEU A 79 -10.18 19.37 -10.81
CA LEU A 79 -11.08 18.65 -9.92
C LEU A 79 -11.87 19.66 -9.08
N PRO A 80 -13.09 19.34 -8.64
CA PRO A 80 -13.76 20.12 -7.61
C PRO A 80 -12.90 20.20 -6.35
N GLU A 81 -12.65 21.41 -5.88
CA GLU A 81 -11.83 21.66 -4.69
C GLU A 81 -12.71 21.84 -3.44
N PRO A 82 -12.21 21.48 -2.23
CA PRO A 82 -10.84 21.03 -1.95
C PRO A 82 -10.57 19.56 -2.31
N VAL A 83 -9.30 19.25 -2.65
CA VAL A 83 -8.86 17.89 -2.99
C VAL A 83 -8.05 17.28 -1.84
N LEU A 84 -8.50 16.15 -1.32
CA LEU A 84 -7.78 15.39 -0.29
C LEU A 84 -7.01 14.23 -0.91
N PHE A 85 -5.71 14.21 -0.68
CA PHE A 85 -4.82 13.09 -0.98
C PHE A 85 -4.57 12.28 0.30
N ILE A 86 -4.70 10.95 0.22
CA ILE A 86 -4.45 10.06 1.35
C ILE A 86 -3.37 9.04 0.99
N GLY A 87 -2.23 9.09 1.68
CA GLY A 87 -1.18 8.09 1.61
C GLY A 87 -1.42 6.97 2.62
N MET A 88 -1.73 5.76 2.14
CA MET A 88 -1.98 4.63 3.02
C MET A 88 -0.67 4.09 3.63
N ALA A 89 -0.62 3.97 4.95
CA ALA A 89 0.54 3.37 5.61
C ALA A 89 0.72 1.89 5.23
N GLU A 90 1.94 1.39 5.08
CA GLU A 90 3.20 2.13 5.13
C GLU A 90 3.65 2.54 3.72
N THR A 91 3.55 1.59 2.78
CA THR A 91 4.22 1.66 1.49
C THR A 91 3.73 2.79 0.59
N ALA A 92 2.46 3.20 0.71
CA ALA A 92 1.91 4.26 -0.14
C ALA A 92 2.16 5.68 0.40
N VAL A 93 2.74 5.83 1.60
CA VAL A 93 3.09 7.14 2.16
C VAL A 93 4.07 7.88 1.25
N GLY A 94 5.24 7.28 0.98
CA GLY A 94 6.26 7.93 0.14
C GLY A 94 5.79 8.19 -1.30
N LEU A 95 5.04 7.25 -1.89
CA LEU A 95 4.46 7.42 -3.22
C LEU A 95 3.44 8.56 -3.24
N GLY A 96 2.51 8.58 -2.29
CA GLY A 96 1.46 9.58 -2.19
C GLY A 96 2.02 10.99 -1.99
N ALA A 97 2.99 11.15 -1.09
CA ALA A 97 3.67 12.42 -0.85
C ALA A 97 4.40 12.92 -2.11
N GLY A 98 5.09 12.02 -2.81
CA GLY A 98 5.79 12.34 -4.05
C GLY A 98 4.86 12.80 -5.17
N VAL A 99 3.75 12.10 -5.38
CA VAL A 99 2.73 12.50 -6.37
C VAL A 99 2.07 13.81 -5.97
N PHE A 100 1.72 13.98 -4.69
CA PHE A 100 1.16 15.22 -4.16
C PHE A 100 2.07 16.43 -4.43
N ASP A 101 3.39 16.30 -4.23
CA ASP A 101 4.35 17.38 -4.49
C ASP A 101 4.36 17.83 -5.97
N GLU A 102 4.13 16.91 -6.91
CA GLU A 102 4.02 17.25 -8.34
C GLU A 102 2.69 17.93 -8.69
N VAL A 103 1.57 17.53 -8.08
CA VAL A 103 0.22 18.03 -8.44
C VAL A 103 -0.27 19.21 -7.60
N ARG A 104 0.31 19.49 -6.43
CA ARG A 104 -0.17 20.56 -5.52
C ARG A 104 -0.10 21.98 -6.10
N ARG A 105 0.65 22.18 -7.19
CA ARG A 105 0.64 23.45 -7.94
C ARG A 105 -0.58 23.60 -8.83
N GLN A 106 -1.17 22.48 -9.26
CA GLN A 106 -2.37 22.41 -10.09
C GLN A 106 -3.64 22.51 -9.24
N TYR A 107 -3.67 21.84 -8.09
CA TYR A 107 -4.77 21.91 -7.13
C TYR A 107 -4.37 22.76 -5.92
N ARG A 108 -4.73 24.05 -5.93
CA ARG A 108 -4.29 25.04 -4.94
C ARG A 108 -4.90 24.79 -3.57
N HIS A 109 -6.12 24.26 -3.53
CA HIS A 109 -6.82 23.89 -2.32
C HIS A 109 -6.75 22.38 -2.14
N SER A 110 -5.52 21.86 -1.97
CA SER A 110 -5.27 20.44 -1.75
C SER A 110 -4.50 20.16 -0.46
N VAL A 111 -4.80 19.01 0.15
CA VAL A 111 -4.23 18.57 1.43
C VAL A 111 -3.74 17.13 1.29
N TYR A 112 -2.65 16.78 1.99
CA TYR A 112 -2.11 15.43 2.01
C TYR A 112 -2.08 14.84 3.41
N LEU A 113 -2.90 13.82 3.65
CA LEU A 113 -2.92 13.08 4.90
C LEU A 113 -2.32 11.69 4.73
N THR A 114 -1.84 11.13 5.83
CA THR A 114 -1.34 9.75 5.89
C THR A 114 -2.16 8.96 6.89
N SER A 115 -2.53 7.72 6.55
CA SER A 115 -3.01 6.81 7.58
C SER A 115 -1.87 6.27 8.41
N THR A 116 -2.16 5.79 9.62
CA THR A 116 -1.23 5.09 10.51
C THR A 116 -1.90 3.84 11.08
N ARG A 117 -1.08 2.82 11.39
CA ARG A 117 -1.53 1.62 12.12
C ARG A 117 -1.30 1.73 13.63
N HIS A 118 -0.71 2.84 14.08
CA HIS A 118 -0.41 3.11 15.47
C HIS A 118 -1.26 4.29 15.94
N PRO A 119 -1.98 4.15 17.07
CA PRO A 119 -2.63 5.29 17.69
C PRO A 119 -1.61 6.38 18.01
N VAL A 120 -1.97 7.62 17.70
CA VAL A 120 -1.19 8.82 18.06
C VAL A 120 -2.09 9.79 18.83
N GLU A 121 -1.47 10.72 19.55
CA GLU A 121 -2.21 11.84 20.14
C GLU A 121 -2.74 12.74 19.02
N GLY A 122 -4.02 13.10 19.10
CA GLY A 122 -4.71 13.92 18.10
C GLY A 122 -6.19 13.56 17.94
N GLU A 123 -6.94 14.43 17.28
CA GLU A 123 -8.34 14.17 16.96
C GLU A 123 -8.45 13.19 15.79
N LEU A 124 -9.15 12.08 15.98
CA LEU A 124 -9.34 11.07 14.95
C LEU A 124 -10.32 11.60 13.89
N LEU A 125 -9.85 11.75 12.65
CA LEU A 125 -10.69 12.10 11.51
C LEU A 125 -11.59 10.92 11.12
N CYS A 126 -10.98 9.75 10.94
CA CYS A 126 -11.68 8.54 10.55
C CYS A 126 -10.81 7.28 10.71
N GLU A 127 -11.47 6.12 10.74
CA GLU A 127 -10.87 4.80 10.74
C GLU A 127 -11.33 4.03 9.49
N PHE A 128 -10.41 3.34 8.81
CA PHE A 128 -10.70 2.43 7.72
C PHE A 128 -10.26 1.01 8.06
N LYS A 129 -11.06 0.03 7.61
CA LYS A 129 -10.76 -1.40 7.77
C LYS A 129 -10.51 -2.06 6.43
N GLU A 130 -9.35 -2.70 6.29
CA GLU A 130 -9.04 -3.50 5.11
C GLU A 130 -9.62 -4.92 5.27
N GLU A 131 -10.55 -5.33 4.40
CA GLU A 131 -11.24 -6.63 4.49
C GLU A 131 -10.32 -7.88 4.38
N HIS A 132 -9.03 -7.71 4.08
CA HIS A 132 -8.12 -8.81 3.74
C HIS A 132 -6.74 -8.74 4.43
N SER A 133 -6.57 -7.88 5.46
CA SER A 133 -5.32 -7.73 6.20
C SER A 133 -5.48 -8.24 7.63
N HIS A 134 -4.54 -9.07 8.11
CA HIS A 134 -4.49 -9.55 9.49
C HIS A 134 -4.17 -8.44 10.54
N ALA A 135 -3.90 -7.21 10.10
CA ALA A 135 -3.83 -6.01 10.91
C ALA A 135 -4.77 -4.98 10.25
N THR A 136 -5.93 -4.79 10.87
CA THR A 136 -7.15 -4.34 10.17
C THR A 136 -7.31 -2.84 10.09
N ASP A 137 -6.69 -2.07 11.00
CA ASP A 137 -7.12 -0.70 11.24
C ASP A 137 -6.12 0.32 10.67
N HIS A 138 -6.65 1.25 9.88
CA HIS A 138 -5.96 2.43 9.38
C HIS A 138 -6.62 3.66 9.99
N LEU A 139 -5.86 4.38 10.83
CA LEU A 139 -6.30 5.57 11.54
C LEU A 139 -5.82 6.80 10.78
N ILE A 140 -6.70 7.78 10.58
CA ILE A 140 -6.36 9.10 10.05
C ILE A 140 -6.76 10.14 11.09
N TYR A 141 -5.86 11.05 11.37
CA TYR A 141 -6.04 12.12 12.36
C TYR A 141 -6.18 13.47 11.66
N LEU A 142 -6.97 14.36 12.26
CA LEU A 142 -7.03 15.75 11.84
C LEU A 142 -5.69 16.43 12.11
N PRO A 143 -5.18 17.23 11.16
CA PRO A 143 -3.97 17.98 11.37
C PRO A 143 -4.22 19.11 12.38
N GLU A 144 -3.37 19.24 13.39
CA GLU A 144 -3.45 20.32 14.39
C GLU A 144 -3.27 21.72 13.76
N SER A 145 -2.60 21.79 12.62
CA SER A 145 -2.39 23.02 11.85
C SER A 145 -2.27 22.73 10.34
N PRO A 146 -2.57 23.71 9.45
CA PRO A 146 -2.53 23.51 7.99
C PRO A 146 -1.15 23.08 7.46
N GLU A 147 -0.08 23.47 8.13
CA GLU A 147 1.30 23.08 7.82
C GLU A 147 1.56 21.58 8.08
N ASN A 148 0.99 21.02 9.14
CA ASN A 148 1.10 19.59 9.48
C ASN A 148 0.39 18.70 8.45
N ALA A 149 -0.65 19.24 7.80
CA ALA A 149 -1.40 18.59 6.73
C ALA A 149 -0.61 18.44 5.41
N SER A 150 0.64 18.91 5.37
CA SER A 150 1.54 18.74 4.21
C SER A 150 2.77 17.87 4.51
N GLN A 151 3.04 17.58 5.80
CA GLN A 151 4.25 16.88 6.25
C GLN A 151 4.02 15.41 6.63
N GLY A 152 2.78 14.92 6.55
CA GLY A 152 2.40 13.59 7.03
C GLY A 152 2.37 13.55 8.56
N SER A 153 1.38 12.87 9.14
CA SER A 153 1.22 12.74 10.61
C SER A 153 2.31 11.89 11.26
N GLY A 154 3.31 11.43 10.50
CA GLY A 154 4.43 10.62 10.95
C GLY A 154 5.56 11.42 11.62
N ARG A 155 5.25 12.38 12.51
CA ARG A 155 6.29 12.91 13.40
C ARG A 155 6.72 11.79 14.34
N THR A 156 7.92 11.25 14.14
CA THR A 156 8.65 10.60 15.22
C THR A 156 8.92 11.66 16.29
N HIS A 157 8.23 11.57 17.43
CA HIS A 157 8.61 12.37 18.60
C HIS A 157 10.09 12.09 18.93
N PRO A 158 10.93 13.09 19.23
CA PRO A 158 12.36 12.91 19.52
C PRO A 158 12.67 12.11 20.80
N GLY A 159 11.67 11.48 21.45
CA GLY A 159 11.81 10.71 22.68
C GLY A 159 11.68 9.18 22.54
N ALA A 160 11.37 8.65 21.36
CA ALA A 160 11.01 7.23 21.22
C ALA A 160 12.16 6.30 20.76
N ASP A 161 13.37 6.81 20.52
CA ASP A 161 14.52 6.00 20.08
C ASP A 161 15.65 5.97 21.11
N ARG A 162 15.38 5.34 22.26
CA ARG A 162 16.41 4.70 23.10
C ARG A 162 15.79 3.53 23.84
N ARG A 163 15.81 2.35 23.23
CA ARG A 163 16.11 1.08 23.94
C ARG A 163 16.48 -0.02 22.95
N ARG A 164 17.77 -0.31 22.96
CA ARG A 164 18.41 -1.46 22.35
C ARG A 164 17.70 -2.76 22.72
N SER A 165 17.56 -3.61 21.71
CA SER A 165 17.81 -5.07 21.74
C SER A 165 18.10 -5.67 23.13
N HIS A 166 17.13 -6.38 23.69
CA HIS A 166 17.25 -7.75 24.21
C HIS A 166 15.93 -8.13 24.89
N ASP A 167 15.44 -9.32 24.57
CA ASP A 167 14.46 -10.12 25.32
C ASP A 167 13.24 -9.43 25.95
N ARG A 168 12.05 -9.79 25.47
CA ARG A 168 11.02 -10.39 26.34
C ARG A 168 9.85 -10.96 25.55
N GLN A 169 9.77 -12.27 25.59
CA GLN A 169 8.56 -13.07 25.45
C GLN A 169 7.49 -12.63 26.48
N HIS A 170 6.22 -12.79 26.09
CA HIS A 170 5.04 -12.89 26.95
C HIS A 170 4.67 -11.71 27.87
N LEU A 171 3.60 -10.98 27.53
CA LEU A 171 2.29 -11.05 28.22
C LEU A 171 1.37 -9.92 27.68
N TYR A 172 0.27 -10.29 27.01
CA TYR A 172 -0.94 -9.47 27.03
C TYR A 172 -2.13 -10.43 27.17
N GLN A 173 -2.79 -10.37 28.33
CA GLN A 173 -4.05 -11.05 28.63
C GLN A 173 -5.17 -10.01 28.72
N PRO A 174 -6.45 -10.40 28.52
CA PRO A 174 -7.49 -9.60 27.89
C PRO A 174 -8.59 -9.11 28.85
N ALA A 175 -9.19 -7.97 28.52
CA ALA A 175 -10.55 -7.48 28.89
C ALA A 175 -10.65 -6.07 28.25
N ASP A 176 -11.66 -5.64 27.49
CA ASP A 176 -13.09 -5.86 27.67
C ASP A 176 -13.88 -5.99 26.35
N ARG A 177 -14.81 -6.94 26.42
CA ARG A 177 -16.06 -7.16 25.67
C ARG A 177 -16.56 -5.99 24.80
N VAL A 178 -16.51 -6.15 23.47
CA VAL A 178 -17.51 -5.59 22.56
C VAL A 178 -18.23 -6.75 21.88
N THR A 179 -19.54 -6.76 22.07
CA THR A 179 -20.50 -7.81 21.71
C THR A 179 -20.54 -8.06 20.20
N ARG A 180 -20.26 -9.32 19.80
CA ARG A 180 -20.51 -9.81 18.44
C ARG A 180 -22.01 -9.99 18.23
N HIS A 181 -22.58 -9.28 17.27
CA HIS A 181 -23.78 -9.73 16.56
C HIS A 181 -23.39 -10.04 15.13
N GLY A 182 -23.16 -11.34 14.88
CA GLY A 182 -22.97 -11.86 13.54
C GLY A 182 -24.28 -11.77 12.79
N LYS A 183 -24.32 -10.97 11.72
CA LYS A 183 -25.29 -11.17 10.64
C LYS A 183 -24.65 -12.10 9.64
N ALA A 184 -25.26 -13.27 9.48
CA ALA A 184 -24.94 -14.23 8.44
C ALA A 184 -25.07 -13.56 7.07
N CYS A 185 -24.05 -13.73 6.22
CA CYS A 185 -24.15 -13.37 4.81
C CYS A 185 -25.00 -14.45 4.12
N PRO A 186 -26.11 -14.12 3.43
CA PRO A 186 -26.95 -15.12 2.79
C PRO A 186 -26.22 -15.77 1.61
N VAL A 187 -26.46 -17.07 1.46
CA VAL A 187 -25.98 -17.88 0.34
C VAL A 187 -26.60 -17.34 -0.96
N GLY A 188 -25.77 -16.80 -1.87
CA GLY A 188 -26.20 -16.45 -3.23
C GLY A 188 -25.89 -15.03 -3.75
N ALA A 189 -25.14 -14.18 -3.03
CA ALA A 189 -24.75 -12.87 -3.57
C ALA A 189 -23.52 -12.97 -4.50
N ASP A 190 -23.74 -12.73 -5.80
CA ASP A 190 -22.71 -12.56 -6.84
C ASP A 190 -21.92 -11.26 -6.59
N CYS A 191 -20.91 -11.33 -5.71
CA CYS A 191 -19.95 -10.24 -5.49
C CYS A 191 -18.77 -10.42 -6.46
N ARG A 192 -18.93 -9.96 -7.71
CA ARG A 192 -17.82 -9.82 -8.66
C ARG A 192 -16.85 -8.73 -8.18
N SER A 193 -15.96 -9.12 -7.28
CA SER A 193 -14.80 -8.35 -6.88
C SER A 193 -13.70 -8.51 -7.93
N ASN A 194 -13.07 -7.40 -8.32
CA ASN A 194 -11.81 -7.38 -9.06
C ASN A 194 -10.71 -7.95 -8.16
N ALA A 195 -10.66 -9.28 -8.06
CA ALA A 195 -9.57 -10.01 -7.43
C ALA A 195 -8.58 -10.43 -8.50
N TYR A 196 -7.30 -10.07 -8.31
CA TYR A 196 -6.20 -10.65 -9.05
C TYR A 196 -6.26 -12.18 -8.89
N ARG A 197 -6.68 -12.89 -9.94
CA ARG A 197 -6.69 -14.36 -9.95
C ARG A 197 -5.26 -14.86 -10.12
N LEU A 198 -4.58 -15.10 -9.00
CA LEU A 198 -3.36 -15.91 -8.95
C LEU A 198 -3.77 -17.39 -9.03
N GLU A 199 -3.74 -17.97 -10.23
CA GLU A 199 -3.86 -19.42 -10.38
C GLU A 199 -2.58 -20.11 -9.88
N GLN A 200 -2.59 -20.55 -8.62
CA GLN A 200 -1.59 -21.47 -8.10
C GLN A 200 -1.95 -22.89 -8.53
N ARG A 201 -1.40 -23.36 -9.66
CA ARG A 201 -1.45 -24.80 -9.99
C ARG A 201 -0.45 -25.53 -9.10
N ARG A 202 -0.94 -26.34 -8.16
CA ARG A 202 -0.12 -27.32 -7.43
C ARG A 202 0.43 -28.33 -8.44
N ILE A 203 1.75 -28.43 -8.54
CA ILE A 203 2.41 -29.54 -9.22
C ILE A 203 2.60 -30.63 -8.17
N THR A 204 1.90 -31.75 -8.34
CA THR A 204 2.19 -32.99 -7.60
C THR A 204 3.48 -33.61 -8.16
N PRO A 205 4.46 -33.99 -7.32
CA PRO A 205 5.64 -34.70 -7.80
C PRO A 205 5.26 -36.14 -8.20
N THR A 206 5.80 -36.58 -9.33
CA THR A 206 5.78 -37.95 -9.86
C THR A 206 6.58 -38.91 -9.01
#